data_AF-A0A923MH60-F1
#
_entry.id   AF-A0A923MH60-F1
#
_cell.length_a   1.000
_cell.length_b   1.000
_cell.length_c   1.000
_cell.angle_alpha   90.00
_cell.angle_beta   90.00
_cell.angle_gamma   90.00
#
_symmetry.space_group_name_H-M   'P 1'
#
loop_
_entity.id
_entity.type
_entity.pdbx_description
1 polymer ?
#
loop_
_entity_poly.entity_id
_entity_poly.type
_entity_poly.pdbx_seq_one_letter_code
_entity_poly.pdbx_strand_id
1 'polypeptide(L)'
;MKMKRILATALAVMMAMSLAACGQKSEQSANSGSDTKSTTIHLWATGSDNVRQVYEALSADFNGNAEANQGYQVELNFLLSGTGGQGMPDMLASACKSNQTNTEYDLVDLGGDDLSKVVSLVGTDGFMKLDKSKIPNSSRVRAESADAAEFCQPYRGTTVVLAYNSQNVTEVPTTAEELYQWIKDHPGRFAYNVPGTGGAGDSFVRTTVYNCIDDQEAMTSDDPKWMDQWDEGFAKLAELHPYMYKSGGSIVYPNKNQGALDLLSQGEIDMCPMWADMLLSQRAAGTVPAYIKMATIQPSFTGAVQSLLIPNFGSNPDGAYIFIDYMLSDTAQQILVKEMAAIPLVDVSGMDMTGYEDLKDLDVGSFRTLSIGDLGTNFNERWDNEIGSLG
;
A
#
# COMPACT_ATOMS: atom_id res chain seq x y z
N MET A 1 1.84 81.67 17.64
CA MET A 1 1.76 80.83 16.42
C MET A 1 1.40 79.41 16.89
N LYS A 2 0.40 78.66 16.37
CA LYS A 2 0.13 78.18 14.98
C LYS A 2 1.28 77.28 14.45
N MET A 3 1.06 76.09 13.84
CA MET A 3 -0.15 75.29 13.56
C MET A 3 0.22 73.90 12.92
N LYS A 4 -0.81 73.07 12.62
CA LYS A 4 -0.86 71.82 11.77
C LYS A 4 -0.67 70.49 12.55
N ARG A 5 -1.66 69.60 12.73
CA ARG A 5 -2.74 68.94 11.90
C ARG A 5 -2.23 67.66 11.19
N ILE A 6 -2.63 66.43 11.54
CA ILE A 6 -3.97 65.75 11.55
C ILE A 6 -4.40 65.25 10.15
N LEU A 7 -4.89 64.02 9.85
CA LEU A 7 -4.83 62.64 10.42
C LEU A 7 -6.19 61.88 10.22
N ALA A 8 -6.13 60.62 9.74
CA ALA A 8 -7.23 59.63 9.56
C ALA A 8 -8.38 60.02 8.58
N THR A 9 -9.23 59.13 8.03
CA THR A 9 -9.50 57.69 8.25
C THR A 9 -10.00 57.04 6.94
N ALA A 10 -10.02 55.71 6.83
CA ALA A 10 -10.56 54.96 5.68
C ALA A 10 -12.07 54.64 5.82
N LEU A 11 -12.76 54.45 4.69
CA LEU A 11 -13.99 53.64 4.57
C LEU A 11 -14.17 53.16 3.11
N ALA A 12 -14.74 51.97 2.91
CA ALA A 12 -15.03 51.39 1.61
C ALA A 12 -16.55 51.36 1.32
N VAL A 13 -16.95 51.27 0.04
CA VAL A 13 -18.06 50.46 -0.51
C VAL A 13 -18.19 50.74 -2.03
N MET A 14 -18.60 49.73 -2.79
CA MET A 14 -18.72 49.70 -4.26
C MET A 14 -19.91 50.51 -4.80
N MET A 15 -19.81 51.01 -6.04
CA MET A 15 -20.85 50.78 -7.07
C MET A 15 -20.34 50.97 -8.51
N ALA A 16 -21.13 50.49 -9.47
CA ALA A 16 -20.69 50.03 -10.79
C ALA A 16 -20.86 51.04 -11.95
N MET A 17 -20.71 50.52 -13.19
CA MET A 17 -20.82 51.16 -14.52
C MET A 17 -19.50 51.79 -15.01
N SER A 18 -19.05 51.59 -16.25
CA SER A 18 -19.58 50.80 -17.38
C SER A 18 -18.47 50.55 -18.40
N LEU A 19 -18.61 49.54 -19.27
CA LEU A 19 -18.07 49.56 -20.65
C LEU A 19 -18.66 48.37 -21.44
N ALA A 20 -19.53 48.67 -22.41
CA ALA A 20 -19.95 47.70 -23.40
C ALA A 20 -18.98 47.76 -24.60
N ALA A 21 -18.52 46.60 -25.05
CA ALA A 21 -17.80 46.44 -26.31
C ALA A 21 -18.45 45.30 -27.10
N CYS A 22 -18.84 45.57 -28.34
CA CYS A 22 -19.53 44.61 -29.21
C CYS A 22 -18.54 43.89 -30.15
N GLY A 23 -18.87 42.65 -30.50
CA GLY A 23 -18.12 41.81 -31.44
C GLY A 23 -17.64 40.52 -30.77
N GLN A 24 -17.85 39.32 -31.31
CA GLN A 24 -18.42 38.95 -32.61
C GLN A 24 -19.00 37.53 -32.52
N LYS A 25 -20.14 37.25 -33.17
CA LYS A 25 -20.72 35.90 -33.17
C LYS A 25 -19.85 34.93 -33.98
N SER A 26 -19.47 33.82 -33.37
CA SER A 26 -19.18 32.55 -34.04
C SER A 26 -20.11 31.49 -33.47
N GLU A 27 -20.93 30.87 -34.32
CA GLU A 27 -21.83 29.80 -33.91
C GLU A 27 -21.00 28.56 -33.56
N GLN A 28 -20.97 28.20 -32.28
CA GLN A 28 -20.42 26.93 -31.83
C GLN A 28 -21.60 26.00 -31.56
N SER A 29 -21.61 24.85 -32.26
CA SER A 29 -22.70 23.89 -32.21
C SER A 29 -22.99 23.48 -30.78
N ALA A 30 -24.24 23.62 -30.35
CA ALA A 30 -24.68 23.06 -29.08
C ALA A 30 -24.59 21.53 -29.19
N ASN A 31 -23.53 20.95 -28.65
CA ASN A 31 -23.46 19.51 -28.47
C ASN A 31 -24.42 19.18 -27.33
N SER A 32 -25.61 18.69 -27.67
CA SER A 32 -26.60 18.21 -26.72
C SER A 32 -26.15 16.86 -26.14
N GLY A 33 -25.07 16.89 -25.36
CA GLY A 33 -24.79 15.84 -24.39
C GLY A 33 -25.89 15.86 -23.35
N SER A 34 -26.48 14.72 -23.08
CA SER A 34 -27.37 14.58 -21.93
C SER A 34 -26.52 14.67 -20.67
N ASP A 35 -26.66 15.76 -19.90
CA ASP A 35 -26.22 15.80 -18.51
C ASP A 35 -27.10 14.84 -17.68
N THR A 36 -26.89 13.54 -17.85
CA THR A 36 -27.25 12.54 -16.86
C THR A 36 -26.39 12.83 -15.64
N LYS A 37 -26.97 13.59 -14.70
CA LYS A 37 -26.33 14.02 -13.46
C LYS A 37 -25.86 12.78 -12.68
N SER A 38 -24.58 12.46 -12.80
CA SER A 38 -23.97 11.33 -12.11
C SER A 38 -23.79 11.61 -10.63
N THR A 39 -23.86 10.56 -9.82
CA THR A 39 -23.58 10.63 -8.39
C THR A 39 -22.10 10.32 -8.15
N THR A 40 -21.36 11.24 -7.54
CA THR A 40 -19.95 11.04 -7.19
C THR A 40 -19.82 10.11 -5.99
N ILE A 41 -18.86 9.20 -6.02
CA ILE A 41 -18.37 8.37 -4.93
C ILE A 41 -16.99 8.89 -4.57
N HIS A 42 -16.78 9.30 -3.33
CA HIS A 42 -15.48 9.75 -2.86
C HIS A 42 -14.68 8.57 -2.28
N LEU A 43 -13.68 8.11 -3.04
CA LEU A 43 -12.75 7.05 -2.66
C LEU A 43 -11.52 7.66 -1.98
N TRP A 44 -11.22 7.21 -0.76
CA TRP A 44 -10.00 7.58 -0.04
C TRP A 44 -8.98 6.43 -0.10
N ALA A 45 -7.77 6.73 -0.57
CA ALA A 45 -6.67 5.76 -0.62
C ALA A 45 -5.34 6.41 -0.22
N THR A 46 -4.36 5.60 0.14
CA THR A 46 -3.02 6.03 0.58
C THR A 46 -1.94 5.19 -0.08
N GLY A 47 -0.73 5.74 -0.21
CA GLY A 47 0.42 4.98 -0.73
C GLY A 47 1.46 5.83 -1.44
N SER A 48 2.36 5.15 -2.16
CA SER A 48 3.32 5.76 -3.07
C SER A 48 2.69 6.18 -4.41
N ASP A 49 3.40 6.99 -5.19
CA ASP A 49 2.84 7.64 -6.39
C ASP A 49 2.36 6.65 -7.48
N ASN A 50 2.98 5.47 -7.59
CA ASN A 50 2.51 4.41 -8.48
C ASN A 50 1.10 3.91 -8.07
N VAL A 51 0.81 3.80 -6.77
CA VAL A 51 -0.51 3.40 -6.28
C VAL A 51 -1.57 4.45 -6.65
N ARG A 52 -1.23 5.75 -6.52
CA ARG A 52 -2.08 6.85 -7.00
C ARG A 52 -2.41 6.71 -8.49
N GLN A 53 -1.39 6.51 -9.33
CA GLN A 53 -1.56 6.37 -10.78
C GLN A 53 -2.47 5.19 -11.16
N VAL A 54 -2.36 4.05 -10.46
CA VAL A 54 -3.25 2.90 -10.70
C VAL A 54 -4.69 3.20 -10.29
N TYR A 55 -4.90 3.89 -9.16
CA TYR A 55 -6.25 4.35 -8.81
C TYR A 55 -6.83 5.38 -9.78
N GLU A 56 -6.00 6.24 -10.37
CA GLU A 56 -6.41 7.18 -11.41
C GLU A 56 -6.82 6.42 -12.69
N ALA A 57 -6.08 5.39 -13.09
CA ALA A 57 -6.44 4.52 -14.22
C ALA A 57 -7.74 3.74 -13.95
N LEU A 58 -7.89 3.14 -12.76
CA LEU A 58 -9.09 2.39 -12.35
C LEU A 58 -10.33 3.29 -12.30
N SER A 59 -10.18 4.50 -11.76
CA SER A 59 -11.26 5.49 -11.70
C SER A 59 -11.61 6.00 -13.09
N ALA A 60 -10.63 6.21 -13.98
CA ALA A 60 -10.86 6.65 -15.35
C ALA A 60 -11.59 5.59 -16.19
N ASP A 61 -11.22 4.30 -16.09
CA ASP A 61 -11.92 3.21 -16.78
C ASP A 61 -13.36 3.08 -16.28
N PHE A 62 -13.58 3.03 -14.96
CA PHE A 62 -14.92 3.03 -14.36
C PHE A 62 -15.75 4.23 -14.82
N ASN A 63 -15.21 5.44 -14.72
CA ASN A 63 -15.90 6.67 -15.10
C ASN A 63 -16.26 6.72 -16.58
N GLY A 64 -15.40 6.18 -17.46
CA GLY A 64 -15.64 6.05 -18.89
C GLY A 64 -16.59 4.90 -19.29
N ASN A 65 -16.79 3.92 -18.40
CA ASN A 65 -17.55 2.71 -18.68
C ASN A 65 -18.98 2.77 -18.06
N ALA A 66 -19.95 3.17 -18.88
CA ALA A 66 -21.35 3.30 -18.48
C ALA A 66 -22.03 1.99 -18.04
N GLU A 67 -21.52 0.82 -18.44
CA GLU A 67 -22.00 -0.48 -17.97
C GLU A 67 -21.50 -0.78 -16.55
N ALA A 68 -20.22 -0.51 -16.30
CA ALA A 68 -19.62 -0.68 -14.97
C ALA A 68 -20.16 0.35 -13.95
N ASN A 69 -20.27 1.63 -14.33
CA ASN A 69 -20.55 2.69 -13.38
C ASN A 69 -22.03 2.90 -13.05
N GLN A 70 -22.95 2.43 -13.89
CA GLN A 70 -24.40 2.48 -13.65
C GLN A 70 -24.94 3.88 -13.28
N GLY A 71 -24.29 4.95 -13.77
CA GLY A 71 -24.65 6.35 -13.47
C GLY A 71 -23.91 6.98 -12.28
N TYR A 72 -22.97 6.28 -11.67
CA TYR A 72 -22.03 6.82 -10.68
C TYR A 72 -20.72 7.29 -11.35
N GLN A 73 -19.90 8.01 -10.59
CA GLN A 73 -18.51 8.34 -10.93
C GLN A 73 -17.67 8.24 -9.65
N VAL A 74 -16.38 7.89 -9.76
CA VAL A 74 -15.43 7.93 -8.63
C VAL A 74 -14.56 9.18 -8.72
N GLU A 75 -14.42 9.86 -7.59
CA GLU A 75 -13.41 10.88 -7.34
C GLU A 75 -12.39 10.34 -6.32
N LEU A 76 -11.11 10.40 -6.67
CA LEU A 76 -10.01 9.86 -5.86
C LEU A 76 -9.44 10.94 -4.92
N ASN A 77 -9.61 10.73 -3.62
CA ASN A 77 -8.93 11.45 -2.55
C ASN A 77 -7.68 10.67 -2.12
N PHE A 78 -6.51 11.00 -2.68
CA PHE A 78 -5.29 10.24 -2.44
C PHE A 78 -4.33 10.92 -1.43
N LEU A 79 -3.93 10.19 -0.39
CA LEU A 79 -2.90 10.61 0.56
C LEU A 79 -1.54 10.02 0.16
N LEU A 80 -0.66 10.87 -0.38
CA LEU A 80 0.69 10.47 -0.75
C LEU A 80 1.56 10.25 0.50
N SER A 81 2.07 9.03 0.68
CA SER A 81 2.91 8.64 1.82
C SER A 81 4.22 9.45 1.89
N GLY A 82 4.71 9.69 3.10
CA GLY A 82 5.99 10.38 3.34
C GLY A 82 5.96 11.90 3.17
N THR A 83 4.77 12.51 3.02
CA THR A 83 4.58 13.96 2.88
C THR A 83 4.50 14.73 4.20
N GLY A 84 4.51 14.03 5.34
CA GLY A 84 4.45 14.63 6.69
C GLY A 84 3.06 15.10 7.15
N GLY A 85 2.01 14.81 6.37
CA GLY A 85 0.62 14.97 6.79
C GLY A 85 0.16 13.90 7.79
N GLN A 86 -1.05 14.07 8.33
CA GLN A 86 -1.73 13.05 9.13
C GLN A 86 -2.00 11.80 8.27
N GLY A 87 -1.71 10.62 8.80
CA GLY A 87 -1.93 9.35 8.08
C GLY A 87 -3.40 9.01 7.89
N MET A 88 -3.71 8.21 6.87
CA MET A 88 -5.08 7.75 6.58
C MET A 88 -5.77 7.12 7.80
N PRO A 89 -5.12 6.25 8.61
CA PRO A 89 -5.77 5.66 9.78
C PRO A 89 -6.23 6.69 10.81
N ASP A 90 -5.38 7.66 11.14
CA ASP A 90 -5.66 8.67 12.15
C ASP A 90 -6.73 9.67 11.65
N MET A 91 -6.69 10.01 10.37
CA MET A 91 -7.68 10.88 9.73
C MET A 91 -9.06 10.22 9.69
N LEU A 92 -9.13 8.96 9.26
CA LEU A 92 -10.38 8.20 9.22
C LEU A 92 -10.93 7.95 10.63
N ALA A 93 -10.09 7.55 11.59
CA ALA A 93 -10.51 7.39 12.99
C ALA A 93 -11.04 8.70 13.60
N SER A 94 -10.48 9.85 13.21
CA SER A 94 -10.98 11.18 13.59
C SER A 94 -12.34 11.48 12.95
N ALA A 95 -12.53 11.12 11.67
CA ALA A 95 -13.80 11.27 10.97
C ALA A 95 -14.91 10.42 11.61
N CYS A 96 -14.65 9.14 11.90
CA CYS A 96 -15.58 8.26 12.64
C CYS A 96 -16.01 8.88 13.98
N LYS A 97 -15.05 9.41 14.75
CA LYS A 97 -15.28 10.01 16.08
C LYS A 97 -15.99 11.37 16.04
N SER A 98 -16.15 11.97 14.87
CA SER A 98 -16.77 13.30 14.70
C SER A 98 -18.30 13.29 14.87
N ASN A 99 -18.96 12.13 14.74
CA ASN A 99 -20.41 11.97 14.66
C ASN A 99 -21.07 12.73 13.48
N GLN A 100 -20.30 13.07 12.45
CA GLN A 100 -20.86 13.55 11.17
C GLN A 100 -21.54 12.41 10.41
N THR A 101 -22.42 12.76 9.48
CA THR A 101 -23.13 11.82 8.58
C THR A 101 -23.29 12.47 7.21
N ASN A 102 -23.42 11.66 6.15
CA ASN A 102 -23.44 12.14 4.76
C ASN A 102 -22.15 12.88 4.40
N THR A 103 -21.01 12.31 4.80
CA THR A 103 -19.68 12.85 4.50
C THR A 103 -19.15 12.33 3.16
N GLU A 104 -18.05 12.91 2.69
CA GLU A 104 -17.28 12.46 1.53
C GLU A 104 -16.42 11.21 1.82
N TYR A 105 -16.66 10.48 2.92
CA TYR A 105 -16.03 9.18 3.19
C TYR A 105 -16.93 8.05 2.71
N ASP A 106 -17.13 7.94 1.39
CA ASP A 106 -18.01 6.92 0.80
C ASP A 106 -17.33 5.53 0.74
N LEU A 107 -16.03 5.50 0.46
CA LEU A 107 -15.24 4.29 0.30
C LEU A 107 -13.79 4.55 0.74
N VAL A 108 -13.16 3.57 1.41
CA VAL A 108 -11.75 3.65 1.82
C VAL A 108 -10.99 2.37 1.44
N ASP A 109 -9.73 2.52 1.04
CA ASP A 109 -8.76 1.43 0.89
C ASP A 109 -7.86 1.33 2.12
N LEU A 110 -7.81 0.15 2.75
CA LEU A 110 -6.96 -0.15 3.90
C LEU A 110 -6.49 -1.63 3.85
N GLY A 111 -5.33 -1.92 4.43
CA GLY A 111 -4.89 -3.29 4.68
C GLY A 111 -3.60 -3.35 5.50
N GLY A 112 -3.34 -4.50 6.13
CA GLY A 112 -2.23 -4.65 7.08
C GLY A 112 -2.35 -3.68 8.27
N ASP A 113 -1.20 -3.21 8.77
CA ASP A 113 -1.10 -2.28 9.92
C ASP A 113 -2.09 -1.09 9.85
N ASP A 114 -2.36 -0.52 8.67
CA ASP A 114 -3.31 0.60 8.50
C ASP A 114 -4.76 0.21 8.83
N LEU A 115 -5.20 -1.00 8.41
CA LEU A 115 -6.54 -1.50 8.74
C LEU A 115 -6.63 -1.84 10.23
N SER A 116 -5.65 -2.58 10.75
CA SER A 116 -5.59 -3.01 12.15
C SER A 116 -5.55 -1.80 13.09
N LYS A 117 -4.81 -0.74 12.74
CA LYS A 117 -4.79 0.53 13.48
C LYS A 117 -6.14 1.26 13.47
N VAL A 118 -6.88 1.27 12.36
CA VAL A 118 -8.24 1.85 12.39
C VAL A 118 -9.16 1.01 13.27
N VAL A 119 -9.11 -0.32 13.15
CA VAL A 119 -9.93 -1.23 13.96
C VAL A 119 -9.61 -1.09 15.44
N SER A 120 -8.34 -0.92 15.86
CA SER A 120 -8.00 -0.66 17.27
C SER A 120 -8.46 0.72 17.75
N LEU A 121 -8.45 1.74 16.88
CA LEU A 121 -8.83 3.11 17.25
C LEU A 121 -10.35 3.36 17.31
N VAL A 122 -11.17 2.65 16.52
CA VAL A 122 -12.64 2.89 16.42
C VAL A 122 -13.52 1.63 16.45
N GLY A 123 -12.94 0.43 16.40
CA GLY A 123 -13.67 -0.82 16.20
C GLY A 123 -14.21 -0.96 14.77
N THR A 124 -14.83 -2.11 14.49
CA THR A 124 -15.50 -2.35 13.20
C THR A 124 -16.80 -1.55 13.03
N ASP A 125 -17.37 -1.04 14.13
CA ASP A 125 -18.62 -0.26 14.15
C ASP A 125 -18.53 1.09 13.41
N GLY A 126 -17.33 1.54 12.99
CA GLY A 126 -17.18 2.68 12.07
C GLY A 126 -17.55 2.37 10.61
N PHE A 127 -17.74 1.08 10.28
CA PHE A 127 -17.94 0.59 8.92
C PHE A 127 -19.29 -0.11 8.77
N MET A 128 -19.79 -0.16 7.53
CA MET A 128 -20.93 -0.98 7.17
C MET A 128 -20.49 -2.44 7.06
N LYS A 129 -21.21 -3.35 7.74
CA LYS A 129 -21.17 -4.77 7.42
C LYS A 129 -21.59 -4.96 5.96
N LEU A 130 -20.78 -5.65 5.17
CA LEU A 130 -20.97 -5.70 3.72
C LEU A 130 -22.06 -6.69 3.32
N ASP A 131 -23.05 -6.19 2.57
CA ASP A 131 -24.02 -7.01 1.85
C ASP A 131 -23.37 -7.57 0.58
N LYS A 132 -22.78 -8.77 0.68
CA LYS A 132 -22.15 -9.47 -0.45
C LYS A 132 -23.13 -9.76 -1.60
N SER A 133 -24.46 -9.69 -1.40
CA SER A 133 -25.42 -9.81 -2.51
C SER A 133 -25.41 -8.62 -3.47
N LYS A 134 -24.88 -7.46 -3.03
CA LYS A 134 -24.59 -6.28 -3.85
C LYS A 134 -23.22 -6.32 -4.53
N ILE A 135 -22.42 -7.37 -4.29
CA ILE A 135 -21.07 -7.54 -4.87
C ILE A 135 -20.99 -8.92 -5.55
N PRO A 136 -21.69 -9.19 -6.66
CA PRO A 136 -21.65 -10.48 -7.35
C PRO A 136 -20.24 -11.08 -7.53
N ASN A 137 -19.24 -10.26 -7.86
CA ASN A 137 -17.85 -10.67 -8.06
C ASN A 137 -17.14 -11.06 -6.76
N SER A 138 -17.65 -10.73 -5.56
CA SER A 138 -17.03 -11.17 -4.29
C SER A 138 -17.00 -12.69 -4.16
N SER A 139 -17.93 -13.40 -4.82
CA SER A 139 -17.96 -14.87 -4.90
C SER A 139 -16.72 -15.49 -5.56
N ARG A 140 -15.93 -14.68 -6.29
CA ARG A 140 -14.69 -15.09 -6.96
C ARG A 140 -13.46 -15.00 -6.06
N VAL A 141 -13.54 -14.25 -4.96
CA VAL A 141 -12.40 -13.89 -4.10
C VAL A 141 -12.07 -15.04 -3.16
N ARG A 142 -10.79 -15.46 -3.13
CA ARG A 142 -10.31 -16.61 -2.36
C ARG A 142 -9.40 -16.23 -1.18
N ALA A 143 -9.65 -15.07 -0.58
CA ALA A 143 -8.96 -14.61 0.62
C ALA A 143 -9.91 -13.77 1.50
N GLU A 144 -9.68 -13.80 2.81
CA GLU A 144 -10.40 -13.01 3.81
C GLU A 144 -9.40 -12.12 4.56
N SER A 145 -9.88 -10.99 5.11
CA SER A 145 -9.07 -10.14 5.98
C SER A 145 -9.07 -10.67 7.40
N ALA A 146 -7.92 -10.69 8.07
CA ALA A 146 -7.81 -11.11 9.47
C ALA A 146 -8.58 -10.18 10.44
N ASP A 147 -8.54 -8.87 10.19
CA ASP A 147 -9.01 -7.85 11.15
C ASP A 147 -10.50 -7.49 11.01
N ALA A 148 -11.07 -7.62 9.80
CA ALA A 148 -12.36 -7.01 9.46
C ALA A 148 -13.19 -7.81 8.42
N ALA A 149 -13.10 -9.15 8.41
CA ALA A 149 -13.67 -10.02 7.38
C ALA A 149 -15.12 -9.68 6.93
N GLU A 150 -16.03 -9.36 7.86
CA GLU A 150 -17.44 -9.03 7.54
C GLU A 150 -17.66 -7.59 7.06
N PHE A 151 -16.68 -6.69 7.25
CA PHE A 151 -16.78 -5.24 7.04
C PHE A 151 -15.94 -4.74 5.86
N CYS A 152 -15.13 -5.62 5.27
CA CYS A 152 -14.23 -5.29 4.16
C CYS A 152 -14.34 -6.27 2.99
N GLN A 153 -13.88 -5.81 1.82
CA GLN A 153 -13.73 -6.64 0.64
C GLN A 153 -12.27 -6.61 0.17
N PRO A 154 -11.50 -7.68 0.45
CA PRO A 154 -10.20 -7.91 -0.19
C PRO A 154 -10.33 -7.87 -1.72
N TYR A 155 -9.41 -7.19 -2.40
CA TYR A 155 -9.37 -7.15 -3.88
C TYR A 155 -7.98 -7.41 -4.48
N ARG A 156 -6.89 -7.16 -3.75
CA ARG A 156 -5.52 -7.55 -4.13
C ARG A 156 -4.71 -8.01 -2.92
N GLY A 157 -3.76 -8.89 -3.15
CA GLY A 157 -2.68 -9.19 -2.21
C GLY A 157 -1.44 -8.34 -2.48
N THR A 158 -0.60 -8.20 -1.46
CA THR A 158 0.80 -7.80 -1.59
C THR A 158 1.64 -8.60 -0.60
N THR A 159 2.87 -8.95 -0.97
CA THR A 159 3.79 -9.74 -0.13
C THR A 159 5.24 -9.46 -0.48
N VAL A 160 6.12 -9.66 0.51
CA VAL A 160 7.56 -9.65 0.32
C VAL A 160 8.05 -11.04 -0.08
N VAL A 161 8.98 -11.09 -1.02
CA VAL A 161 9.59 -12.28 -1.60
C VAL A 161 11.12 -12.17 -1.53
N LEU A 162 11.83 -13.28 -1.68
CA LEU A 162 13.26 -13.25 -2.00
C LEU A 162 13.43 -12.90 -3.48
N ALA A 163 13.89 -11.68 -3.79
CA ALA A 163 14.41 -11.37 -5.11
C ALA A 163 15.84 -11.88 -5.22
N TYR A 164 16.18 -12.58 -6.30
CA TYR A 164 17.51 -13.19 -6.47
C TYR A 164 18.01 -13.18 -7.92
N ASN A 165 19.33 -13.12 -8.06
CA ASN A 165 20.01 -13.25 -9.35
C ASN A 165 20.13 -14.73 -9.74
N SER A 166 19.27 -15.18 -10.66
CA SER A 166 19.22 -16.59 -11.10
C SER A 166 20.41 -17.06 -11.95
N GLN A 167 21.38 -16.18 -12.24
CA GLN A 167 22.66 -16.58 -12.84
C GLN A 167 23.66 -17.07 -11.79
N ASN A 168 23.50 -16.62 -10.53
CA ASN A 168 24.43 -16.89 -9.43
C ASN A 168 23.79 -17.78 -8.34
N VAL A 169 22.51 -17.60 -8.06
CA VAL A 169 21.75 -18.44 -7.10
C VAL A 169 21.02 -19.54 -7.86
N THR A 170 21.53 -20.77 -7.76
CA THR A 170 20.91 -21.98 -8.34
C THR A 170 20.16 -22.81 -7.31
N GLU A 171 20.57 -22.76 -6.04
CA GLU A 171 19.88 -23.35 -4.89
C GLU A 171 19.30 -22.18 -4.08
N VAL A 172 17.99 -21.97 -4.20
CA VAL A 172 17.29 -20.84 -3.55
C VAL A 172 16.73 -21.30 -2.21
N PRO A 173 16.98 -20.58 -1.10
CA PRO A 173 16.43 -20.90 0.21
C PRO A 173 14.90 -20.98 0.21
N THR A 174 14.37 -22.04 0.80
CA THR A 174 12.92 -22.29 0.97
C THR A 174 12.47 -22.13 2.42
N THR A 175 13.39 -22.12 3.38
CA THR A 175 13.11 -21.87 4.80
C THR A 175 13.97 -20.76 5.38
N ALA A 176 13.51 -20.14 6.49
CA ALA A 176 14.26 -19.08 7.17
C ALA A 176 15.69 -19.51 7.56
N GLU A 177 15.87 -20.73 8.07
CA GLU A 177 17.19 -21.25 8.44
C GLU A 177 18.09 -21.50 7.22
N GLU A 178 17.54 -21.98 6.10
CA GLU A 178 18.27 -22.07 4.83
C GLU A 178 18.72 -20.68 4.35
N LEU A 179 17.90 -19.64 4.53
CA LEU A 179 18.27 -18.27 4.17
C LEU A 179 19.38 -17.74 5.09
N TYR A 180 19.28 -17.95 6.40
CA TYR A 180 20.31 -17.55 7.35
C TYR A 180 21.65 -18.26 7.07
N GLN A 181 21.61 -19.53 6.69
CA GLN A 181 22.79 -20.28 6.29
C GLN A 181 23.34 -19.79 4.93
N TRP A 182 22.48 -19.55 3.94
CA TRP A 182 22.87 -18.98 2.65
C TRP A 182 23.58 -17.63 2.80
N ILE A 183 23.06 -16.75 3.66
CA ILE A 183 23.68 -15.46 4.01
C ILE A 183 25.11 -15.66 4.56
N LYS A 184 25.30 -16.62 5.46
CA LYS A 184 26.62 -16.93 6.05
C LYS A 184 27.62 -17.48 5.03
N ASP A 185 27.16 -18.35 4.14
CA ASP A 185 27.98 -18.98 3.11
C ASP A 185 28.32 -18.03 1.94
N HIS A 186 27.54 -16.96 1.75
CA HIS A 186 27.71 -15.96 0.70
C HIS A 186 27.94 -14.54 1.28
N PRO A 187 29.02 -14.32 2.06
CA PRO A 187 29.26 -13.05 2.75
C PRO A 187 29.34 -11.87 1.77
N GLY A 188 28.57 -10.83 2.04
CA GLY A 188 28.47 -9.62 1.23
C GLY A 188 27.48 -9.72 0.06
N ARG A 189 26.82 -10.88 -0.14
CA ARG A 189 25.92 -11.14 -1.29
C ARG A 189 24.43 -11.08 -0.94
N PHE A 190 24.10 -10.74 0.31
CA PHE A 190 22.74 -10.39 0.76
C PHE A 190 22.69 -8.94 1.25
N ALA A 191 21.60 -8.23 0.96
CA ALA A 191 21.28 -6.97 1.63
C ALA A 191 19.78 -6.87 1.90
N TYR A 192 19.42 -6.07 2.89
CA TYR A 192 18.06 -5.59 3.12
C TYR A 192 18.13 -4.11 3.49
N ASN A 193 17.08 -3.34 3.18
CA ASN A 193 17.07 -1.91 3.47
C ASN A 193 16.86 -1.61 4.96
N VAL A 194 17.29 -0.45 5.44
CA VAL A 194 16.98 0.03 6.80
C VAL A 194 15.46 -0.06 7.04
N PRO A 195 14.97 -0.81 8.05
CA PRO A 195 13.55 -1.09 8.27
C PRO A 195 12.64 0.13 8.24
N GLY A 196 12.97 1.17 9.02
CA GLY A 196 12.22 2.43 9.08
C GLY A 196 12.17 3.24 7.77
N THR A 197 12.81 2.77 6.70
CA THR A 197 12.83 3.43 5.37
C THR A 197 12.12 2.64 4.27
N GLY A 198 11.68 1.40 4.52
CA GLY A 198 11.00 0.59 3.51
C GLY A 198 10.58 -0.80 3.99
N GLY A 199 9.35 -1.20 3.65
CA GLY A 199 8.73 -2.42 4.16
C GLY A 199 9.42 -3.75 3.80
N ALA A 200 10.25 -3.81 2.77
CA ALA A 200 10.88 -5.09 2.37
C ALA A 200 11.95 -5.54 3.38
N GLY A 201 12.83 -4.62 3.79
CA GLY A 201 13.81 -4.86 4.85
C GLY A 201 13.16 -5.02 6.23
N ASP A 202 12.17 -4.18 6.56
CA ASP A 202 11.36 -4.33 7.78
C ASP A 202 10.73 -5.73 7.87
N SER A 203 10.13 -6.20 6.78
CA SER A 203 9.54 -7.53 6.68
C SER A 203 10.54 -8.66 6.98
N PHE A 204 11.75 -8.63 6.40
CA PHE A 204 12.81 -9.60 6.70
C PHE A 204 13.23 -9.55 8.18
N VAL A 205 13.43 -8.36 8.73
CA VAL A 205 13.89 -8.17 10.11
C VAL A 205 12.82 -8.61 11.11
N ARG A 206 11.56 -8.19 10.94
CA ARG A 206 10.44 -8.63 11.78
C ARG A 206 10.18 -10.14 11.63
N THR A 207 10.21 -10.69 10.42
CA THR A 207 10.12 -12.16 10.19
C THR A 207 11.22 -12.88 10.98
N THR A 208 12.45 -12.37 10.97
CA THR A 208 13.57 -12.95 11.71
C THR A 208 13.33 -12.94 13.22
N VAL A 209 12.85 -11.82 13.77
CA VAL A 209 12.62 -11.70 15.23
C VAL A 209 11.40 -12.52 15.68
N TYR A 210 10.28 -12.41 14.99
CA TYR A 210 9.04 -13.12 15.33
C TYR A 210 9.08 -14.62 15.00
N ASN A 211 10.15 -15.13 14.36
CA ASN A 211 10.42 -16.57 14.30
C ASN A 211 10.97 -17.15 15.62
N CYS A 212 11.48 -16.30 16.52
CA CYS A 212 11.97 -16.70 17.84
C CYS A 212 10.90 -16.58 18.95
N ILE A 213 9.65 -16.30 18.60
CA ILE A 213 8.54 -16.16 19.56
C ILE A 213 7.56 -17.32 19.33
N ASP A 214 7.43 -18.21 20.31
CA ASP A 214 6.54 -19.38 20.23
C ASP A 214 5.05 -18.96 20.11
N ASP A 215 4.65 -17.92 20.84
CA ASP A 215 3.27 -17.46 20.89
C ASP A 215 2.89 -16.66 19.63
N GLN A 216 1.98 -17.23 18.84
CA GLN A 216 1.50 -16.62 17.60
C GLN A 216 0.65 -15.36 17.83
N GLU A 217 0.11 -15.13 19.04
CA GLU A 217 -0.61 -13.87 19.37
C GLU A 217 0.30 -12.65 19.17
N ALA A 218 1.62 -12.80 19.36
CA ALA A 218 2.60 -11.73 19.18
C ALA A 218 2.56 -11.10 17.78
N MET A 219 2.18 -11.88 16.77
CA MET A 219 2.13 -11.41 15.39
C MET A 219 0.96 -10.46 15.10
N THR A 220 -0.08 -10.48 15.93
CA THR A 220 -1.34 -9.75 15.71
C THR A 220 -1.76 -8.97 16.95
N SER A 221 -0.79 -8.44 17.70
CA SER A 221 -1.01 -7.77 18.97
C SER A 221 -0.01 -6.63 19.16
N ASP A 222 -0.54 -5.50 19.64
CA ASP A 222 0.19 -4.27 19.98
C ASP A 222 0.57 -4.17 21.47
N ASP A 223 0.39 -5.25 22.25
CA ASP A 223 0.71 -5.30 23.67
C ASP A 223 2.23 -5.17 23.91
N PRO A 224 2.71 -4.15 24.65
CA PRO A 224 4.13 -3.97 24.95
C PRO A 224 4.83 -5.18 25.60
N LYS A 225 4.10 -6.15 26.18
CA LYS A 225 4.66 -7.42 26.68
C LYS A 225 5.51 -8.16 25.65
N TRP A 226 5.26 -7.98 24.35
CA TRP A 226 5.99 -8.67 23.28
C TRP A 226 7.41 -8.14 23.09
N MET A 227 7.69 -6.90 23.51
CA MET A 227 9.01 -6.29 23.41
C MET A 227 10.06 -7.07 24.21
N ASP A 228 9.65 -7.65 25.35
CA ASP A 228 10.49 -8.48 26.22
C ASP A 228 10.92 -9.81 25.58
N GLN A 229 10.30 -10.21 24.45
CA GLN A 229 10.61 -11.46 23.74
C GLN A 229 11.45 -11.24 22.47
N TRP A 230 11.81 -9.99 22.14
CA TRP A 230 12.59 -9.69 20.93
C TRP A 230 14.08 -10.06 21.02
N ASP A 231 14.62 -10.25 22.23
CA ASP A 231 16.07 -10.40 22.47
C ASP A 231 16.74 -11.52 21.67
N GLU A 232 16.12 -12.70 21.56
CA GLU A 232 16.68 -13.82 20.78
C GLU A 232 16.74 -13.49 19.29
N GLY A 233 15.67 -12.86 18.77
CA GLY A 233 15.60 -12.40 17.39
C GLY A 233 16.61 -11.31 17.05
N PHE A 234 16.83 -10.36 17.98
CA PHE A 234 17.86 -9.32 17.81
C PHE A 234 19.27 -9.90 17.88
N ALA A 235 19.51 -10.90 18.75
CA ALA A 235 20.76 -11.65 18.75
C ALA A 235 20.98 -12.40 17.40
N LYS A 236 19.92 -12.96 16.79
CA LYS A 236 19.98 -13.58 15.45
C LYS A 236 20.36 -12.57 14.36
N LEU A 237 19.80 -11.36 14.40
CA LEU A 237 20.16 -10.28 13.46
C LEU A 237 21.62 -9.84 13.62
N ALA A 238 22.11 -9.72 14.85
CA ALA A 238 23.52 -9.42 15.14
C ALA A 238 24.47 -10.56 14.69
N GLU A 239 24.03 -11.82 14.76
CA GLU A 239 24.77 -12.98 14.22
C GLU A 239 24.92 -12.91 12.69
N LEU A 240 23.90 -12.41 11.99
CA LEU A 240 23.88 -12.27 10.52
C LEU A 240 24.57 -11.01 10.01
N HIS A 241 24.60 -9.93 10.80
CA HIS A 241 25.22 -8.64 10.46
C HIS A 241 26.58 -8.74 9.74
N PRO A 242 27.61 -9.46 10.24
CA PRO A 242 28.94 -9.48 9.61
C PRO A 242 28.99 -10.13 8.21
N TYR A 243 27.90 -10.77 7.77
CA TYR A 243 27.75 -11.41 6.46
C TYR A 243 26.93 -10.57 5.46
N MET A 244 26.32 -9.46 5.89
CA MET A 244 25.58 -8.55 5.02
C MET A 244 26.50 -7.84 3.99
N TYR A 245 25.89 -7.20 2.99
CA TYR A 245 26.56 -6.38 1.98
C TYR A 245 27.55 -5.38 2.60
N LYS A 246 28.72 -5.26 1.95
CA LYS A 246 29.84 -4.43 2.38
C LYS A 246 30.18 -3.40 1.33
N SER A 247 30.32 -2.16 1.75
CA SER A 247 30.87 -1.07 0.93
C SER A 247 31.87 -0.28 1.73
N GLY A 248 32.99 0.11 1.11
CA GLY A 248 34.07 0.85 1.80
C GLY A 248 34.79 0.11 2.95
N GLY A 249 34.45 -1.17 3.20
CA GLY A 249 35.02 -1.98 4.28
C GLY A 249 34.10 -2.21 5.49
N SER A 250 32.96 -1.52 5.57
CA SER A 250 31.93 -1.70 6.59
C SER A 250 30.65 -2.33 6.03
N ILE A 251 29.80 -2.87 6.90
CA ILE A 251 28.44 -3.29 6.54
C ILE A 251 27.62 -2.06 6.16
N VAL A 252 26.82 -2.17 5.10
CA VAL A 252 25.92 -1.09 4.66
C VAL A 252 24.52 -1.62 4.41
N TYR A 253 23.55 -1.07 5.14
CA TYR A 253 22.13 -1.29 4.88
C TYR A 253 21.63 -0.20 3.90
N PRO A 254 21.19 -0.56 2.68
CA PRO A 254 20.67 0.42 1.73
C PRO A 254 19.46 1.20 2.26
N ASN A 255 19.26 2.41 1.76
CA ASN A 255 18.10 3.24 2.08
C ASN A 255 16.93 2.93 1.15
N LYS A 256 15.75 2.64 1.71
CA LYS A 256 14.52 2.20 1.03
C LYS A 256 14.67 0.88 0.25
N ASN A 257 13.54 0.26 -0.09
CA ASN A 257 13.50 -0.94 -0.93
C ASN A 257 14.35 -0.79 -2.21
N GLN A 258 14.29 0.38 -2.87
CA GLN A 258 15.01 0.63 -4.12
C GLN A 258 16.52 0.45 -3.99
N GLY A 259 17.15 0.88 -2.89
CA GLY A 259 18.60 0.74 -2.73
C GLY A 259 19.05 -0.74 -2.69
N ALA A 260 18.23 -1.64 -2.15
CA ALA A 260 18.51 -3.08 -2.21
C ALA A 260 18.29 -3.65 -3.62
N LEU A 261 17.23 -3.22 -4.31
CA LEU A 261 16.94 -3.63 -5.69
C LEU A 261 18.01 -3.15 -6.68
N ASP A 262 18.55 -1.95 -6.47
CA ASP A 262 19.61 -1.36 -7.28
C ASP A 262 20.91 -2.15 -7.14
N LEU A 263 21.30 -2.54 -5.91
CA LEU A 263 22.47 -3.40 -5.66
C LEU A 263 22.31 -4.77 -6.34
N LEU A 264 21.11 -5.36 -6.26
CA LEU A 264 20.80 -6.65 -6.89
C LEU A 264 20.84 -6.56 -8.43
N SER A 265 20.25 -5.50 -8.99
CA SER A 265 20.21 -5.26 -10.44
C SER A 265 21.60 -4.96 -11.02
N GLN A 266 22.49 -4.36 -10.23
CA GLN A 266 23.90 -4.11 -10.57
C GLN A 266 24.81 -5.34 -10.32
N GLY A 267 24.32 -6.41 -9.69
CA GLY A 267 25.08 -7.62 -9.38
C GLY A 267 26.08 -7.48 -8.21
N GLU A 268 25.96 -6.42 -7.42
CA GLU A 268 26.74 -6.23 -6.19
C GLU A 268 26.34 -7.24 -5.11
N ILE A 269 25.04 -7.55 -5.04
CA ILE A 269 24.47 -8.65 -4.25
C ILE A 269 23.76 -9.64 -5.17
N ASP A 270 23.51 -10.85 -4.66
CA ASP A 270 22.83 -11.92 -5.39
C ASP A 270 21.40 -12.18 -4.88
N MET A 271 21.02 -11.64 -3.71
CA MET A 271 19.69 -11.81 -3.12
C MET A 271 19.30 -10.67 -2.15
N CYS A 272 18.02 -10.30 -2.11
CA CYS A 272 17.45 -9.39 -1.11
C CYS A 272 15.94 -9.67 -0.88
N PRO A 273 15.35 -9.29 0.26
CA PRO A 273 13.90 -9.24 0.38
C PRO A 273 13.37 -8.08 -0.48
N MET A 274 12.26 -8.28 -1.19
CA MET A 274 11.65 -7.29 -2.07
C MET A 274 10.13 -7.45 -2.11
N TRP A 275 9.38 -6.37 -2.26
CA TRP A 275 7.94 -6.50 -2.57
C TRP A 275 7.76 -7.06 -3.98
N ALA A 276 6.88 -8.07 -4.12
CA ALA A 276 6.64 -8.72 -5.40
C ALA A 276 6.14 -7.74 -6.47
N ASP A 277 5.23 -6.83 -6.09
CA ASP A 277 4.67 -5.81 -6.98
C ASP A 277 5.76 -4.88 -7.57
N MET A 278 6.66 -4.39 -6.72
CA MET A 278 7.78 -3.54 -7.08
C MET A 278 8.79 -4.23 -8.00
N LEU A 279 9.16 -5.49 -7.69
CA LEU A 279 10.08 -6.27 -8.51
C LEU A 279 9.51 -6.51 -9.91
N LEU A 280 8.27 -7.01 -9.98
CA LEU A 280 7.62 -7.39 -11.23
C LEU A 280 7.35 -6.17 -12.12
N SER A 281 6.88 -5.06 -11.54
CA SER A 281 6.64 -3.82 -12.28
C SER A 281 7.93 -3.25 -12.88
N GLN A 282 9.04 -3.24 -12.13
CA GLN A 282 10.33 -2.77 -12.64
C GLN A 282 10.97 -3.73 -13.65
N ARG A 283 10.72 -5.05 -13.53
CA ARG A 283 11.15 -6.03 -14.53
C ARG A 283 10.37 -5.88 -15.84
N ALA A 284 9.06 -5.63 -15.76
CA ALA A 284 8.22 -5.33 -16.93
C ALA A 284 8.60 -3.99 -17.61
N ALA A 285 8.96 -2.98 -16.83
CA ALA A 285 9.52 -1.72 -17.33
C ALA A 285 10.95 -1.85 -17.89
N GLY A 286 11.61 -3.00 -17.73
CA GLY A 286 12.98 -3.26 -18.18
C GLY A 286 14.07 -2.57 -17.36
N THR A 287 13.75 -2.01 -16.19
CA THR A 287 14.76 -1.42 -15.27
C THR A 287 15.39 -2.46 -14.37
N VAL A 288 14.68 -3.56 -14.07
CA VAL A 288 15.24 -4.77 -13.45
C VAL A 288 15.52 -5.83 -14.52
N PRO A 289 16.72 -6.44 -14.57
CA PRO A 289 17.04 -7.48 -15.55
C PRO A 289 16.15 -8.72 -15.43
N ALA A 290 15.78 -9.32 -16.57
CA ALA A 290 14.93 -10.52 -16.63
C ALA A 290 15.52 -11.79 -15.98
N TYR A 291 16.81 -11.80 -15.62
CA TYR A 291 17.42 -12.88 -14.83
C TYR A 291 17.26 -12.68 -13.32
N ILE A 292 16.75 -11.54 -12.86
CA ILE A 292 16.29 -11.38 -11.48
C ILE A 292 14.91 -12.04 -11.36
N LYS A 293 14.83 -13.02 -10.48
CA LYS A 293 13.63 -13.83 -10.21
C LYS A 293 13.19 -13.64 -8.76
N MET A 294 12.04 -14.20 -8.42
CA MET A 294 11.53 -14.25 -7.06
C MET A 294 11.30 -15.67 -6.56
N ALA A 295 11.34 -15.84 -5.24
CA ALA A 295 10.95 -17.06 -4.54
C ALA A 295 10.24 -16.71 -3.22
N THR A 296 9.32 -17.58 -2.82
CA THR A 296 8.70 -17.60 -1.49
C THR A 296 9.52 -18.45 -0.53
N ILE A 297 9.39 -18.16 0.76
CA ILE A 297 10.09 -18.83 1.87
C ILE A 297 9.06 -19.29 2.91
N GLN A 298 9.42 -20.22 3.79
CA GLN A 298 8.56 -20.71 4.88
C GLN A 298 9.22 -20.53 6.27
N PRO A 299 8.52 -19.91 7.25
CA PRO A 299 7.28 -19.14 7.08
C PRO A 299 7.50 -17.97 6.11
N SER A 300 6.45 -17.52 5.43
CA SER A 300 6.57 -16.43 4.46
C SER A 300 7.02 -15.13 5.14
N PHE A 301 7.63 -14.25 4.35
CA PHE A 301 7.76 -12.85 4.75
C PHE A 301 6.38 -12.21 4.87
N THR A 302 6.33 -11.03 5.46
CA THR A 302 5.06 -10.35 5.69
C THR A 302 4.34 -10.02 4.38
N GLY A 303 3.02 -10.18 4.43
CA GLY A 303 2.11 -9.83 3.36
C GLY A 303 0.75 -9.46 3.94
N ALA A 304 -0.09 -8.86 3.10
CA ALA A 304 -1.44 -8.48 3.49
C ALA A 304 -2.36 -8.52 2.26
N VAL A 305 -3.66 -8.69 2.53
CA VAL A 305 -4.69 -8.29 1.58
C VAL A 305 -5.02 -6.82 1.75
N GLN A 306 -5.16 -6.12 0.63
CA GLN A 306 -5.67 -4.75 0.58
C GLN A 306 -7.16 -4.84 0.31
N SER A 307 -7.93 -4.08 1.09
CA SER A 307 -9.37 -4.26 1.21
C SER A 307 -10.09 -2.93 1.13
N LEU A 308 -11.26 -2.96 0.49
CA LEU A 308 -12.18 -1.83 0.42
C LEU A 308 -13.21 -1.92 1.55
N LEU A 309 -13.46 -0.80 2.24
CA LEU A 309 -14.44 -0.69 3.32
C LEU A 309 -15.38 0.49 3.05
N ILE A 310 -16.66 0.33 3.40
CA ILE A 310 -17.66 1.40 3.30
C ILE A 310 -17.86 2.00 4.70
N PRO A 311 -17.42 3.24 4.98
CA PRO A 311 -17.67 3.90 6.27
C PRO A 311 -19.16 4.17 6.46
N ASN A 312 -19.71 3.94 7.66
CA ASN A 312 -21.15 4.06 7.89
C ASN A 312 -21.69 5.50 7.97
N PHE A 313 -20.80 6.49 7.81
CA PHE A 313 -21.07 7.92 7.80
C PHE A 313 -20.78 8.59 6.44
N GLY A 314 -20.51 7.80 5.40
CA GLY A 314 -20.50 8.26 4.01
C GLY A 314 -21.88 8.69 3.52
N SER A 315 -21.97 9.12 2.27
CA SER A 315 -23.18 9.59 1.61
C SER A 315 -23.68 8.66 0.48
N ASN A 316 -22.81 7.87 -0.15
CA ASN A 316 -23.12 7.07 -1.36
C ASN A 316 -22.79 5.57 -1.23
N PRO A 317 -23.35 4.83 -0.24
CA PRO A 317 -23.01 3.43 -0.02
C PRO A 317 -23.35 2.51 -1.21
N ASP A 318 -24.45 2.76 -1.93
CA ASP A 318 -24.80 1.97 -3.13
C ASP A 318 -23.80 2.15 -4.28
N GLY A 319 -23.25 3.36 -4.44
CA GLY A 319 -22.17 3.62 -5.40
C GLY A 319 -20.88 2.92 -4.97
N ALA A 320 -20.55 2.95 -3.67
CA ALA A 320 -19.40 2.23 -3.14
C ALA A 320 -19.50 0.71 -3.38
N TYR A 321 -20.69 0.09 -3.22
CA TYR A 321 -20.90 -1.31 -3.60
C TYR A 321 -20.62 -1.58 -5.08
N ILE A 322 -21.09 -0.72 -5.99
CA ILE A 322 -20.87 -0.83 -7.44
C ILE A 322 -19.37 -0.74 -7.78
N PHE A 323 -18.63 0.19 -7.17
CA PHE A 323 -17.19 0.29 -7.41
C PHE A 323 -16.40 -0.89 -6.82
N ILE A 324 -16.80 -1.41 -5.64
CA ILE A 324 -16.21 -2.64 -5.08
C ILE A 324 -16.43 -3.84 -6.02
N ASP A 325 -17.62 -3.97 -6.61
CA ASP A 325 -17.89 -5.06 -7.57
C ASP A 325 -17.08 -4.91 -8.87
N TYR A 326 -16.95 -3.68 -9.38
CA TYR A 326 -16.07 -3.37 -10.51
C TYR A 326 -14.60 -3.68 -10.21
N MET A 327 -14.09 -3.36 -9.01
CA MET A 327 -12.71 -3.64 -8.61
C MET A 327 -12.34 -5.13 -8.61
N LEU A 328 -13.35 -6.01 -8.61
CA LEU A 328 -13.22 -7.48 -8.71
C LEU A 328 -13.53 -8.03 -10.12
N SER A 329 -13.79 -7.15 -11.10
CA SER A 329 -13.97 -7.51 -12.51
C SER A 329 -12.64 -7.84 -13.20
N ASP A 330 -12.70 -8.58 -14.31
CA ASP A 330 -11.51 -8.93 -15.11
C ASP A 330 -10.80 -7.67 -15.61
N THR A 331 -11.53 -6.62 -15.99
CA THR A 331 -10.97 -5.35 -16.46
C THR A 331 -10.16 -4.66 -15.36
N ALA A 332 -10.74 -4.47 -14.17
CA ALA A 332 -10.05 -3.82 -13.06
C ALA A 332 -8.85 -4.64 -12.57
N GLN A 333 -8.99 -5.97 -12.47
CA GLN A 333 -7.92 -6.87 -12.07
C GLN A 333 -6.80 -6.93 -13.14
N GLN A 334 -7.13 -6.80 -14.43
CA GLN A 334 -6.14 -6.67 -15.51
C GLN A 334 -5.33 -5.37 -15.40
N ILE A 335 -5.99 -4.23 -15.09
CA ILE A 335 -5.32 -2.96 -14.82
C ILE A 335 -4.40 -3.09 -13.60
N LEU A 336 -4.90 -3.63 -12.49
CA LEU A 336 -4.14 -3.88 -11.26
C LEU A 336 -2.88 -4.74 -11.50
N VAL A 337 -2.96 -5.79 -12.34
CA VAL A 337 -1.79 -6.60 -12.72
C VAL A 337 -0.82 -5.83 -13.62
N LYS A 338 -1.29 -5.14 -14.66
CA LYS A 338 -0.38 -4.51 -15.64
C LYS A 338 0.27 -3.23 -15.13
N GLU A 339 -0.46 -2.40 -14.39
CA GLU A 339 0.03 -1.09 -13.93
C GLU A 339 0.81 -1.15 -12.60
N MET A 340 0.59 -2.19 -11.77
CA MET A 340 1.32 -2.34 -10.50
C MET A 340 1.65 -3.77 -10.07
N ALA A 341 1.50 -4.79 -10.93
CA ALA A 341 1.76 -6.19 -10.57
C ALA A 341 1.04 -6.66 -9.29
N ALA A 342 -0.16 -6.14 -9.04
CA ALA A 342 -0.96 -6.53 -7.89
C ALA A 342 -1.27 -8.04 -7.92
N ILE A 343 -1.18 -8.70 -6.77
CA ILE A 343 -1.46 -10.14 -6.67
C ILE A 343 -2.99 -10.32 -6.70
N PRO A 344 -3.57 -10.95 -7.74
CA PRO A 344 -5.03 -11.02 -7.86
C PRO A 344 -5.61 -11.98 -6.83
N LEU A 345 -6.76 -11.61 -6.24
CA LEU A 345 -7.49 -12.49 -5.30
C LEU A 345 -8.62 -13.29 -5.98
N VAL A 346 -8.83 -13.06 -7.28
CA VAL A 346 -9.83 -13.72 -8.13
C VAL A 346 -9.19 -14.75 -9.06
N ASP A 347 -10.00 -15.58 -9.72
CA ASP A 347 -9.51 -16.41 -10.83
C ASP A 347 -9.02 -15.53 -12.00
N VAL A 348 -7.76 -15.74 -12.38
CA VAL A 348 -7.03 -15.04 -13.46
C VAL A 348 -7.04 -15.80 -14.79
N SER A 349 -7.79 -16.90 -14.91
CA SER A 349 -7.81 -17.75 -16.10
C SER A 349 -8.24 -17.03 -17.39
N GLY A 350 -9.00 -15.93 -17.27
CA GLY A 350 -9.40 -15.04 -18.38
C GLY A 350 -8.46 -13.86 -18.67
N MET A 351 -7.41 -13.64 -17.85
CA MET A 351 -6.55 -12.45 -17.91
C MET A 351 -5.25 -12.70 -18.70
N ASP A 352 -4.75 -11.66 -19.37
CA ASP A 352 -3.39 -11.63 -19.90
C ASP A 352 -2.38 -11.42 -18.77
N MET A 353 -1.72 -12.51 -18.39
CA MET A 353 -0.66 -12.53 -17.37
C MET A 353 0.75 -12.43 -17.97
N THR A 354 0.90 -12.11 -19.26
CA THR A 354 2.22 -12.02 -19.93
C THR A 354 3.13 -11.03 -19.20
N GLY A 355 4.29 -11.50 -18.73
CA GLY A 355 5.29 -10.74 -17.95
C GLY A 355 5.13 -10.81 -16.43
N TYR A 356 3.98 -11.29 -15.96
CA TYR A 356 3.55 -11.36 -14.55
C TYR A 356 3.11 -12.78 -14.17
N GLU A 357 3.61 -13.80 -14.88
CA GLU A 357 3.25 -15.20 -14.68
C GLU A 357 3.55 -15.67 -13.25
N ASP A 358 4.64 -15.17 -12.65
CA ASP A 358 5.08 -15.48 -11.29
C ASP A 358 4.02 -15.13 -10.21
N LEU A 359 3.05 -14.25 -10.51
CA LEU A 359 1.94 -13.94 -9.60
C LEU A 359 1.04 -15.15 -9.34
N LYS A 360 1.02 -16.14 -10.24
CA LYS A 360 0.21 -17.37 -10.09
C LYS A 360 0.78 -18.33 -9.04
N ASP A 361 2.05 -18.19 -8.71
CA ASP A 361 2.76 -19.01 -7.74
C ASP A 361 2.72 -18.41 -6.31
N LEU A 362 2.10 -17.23 -6.15
CA LEU A 362 1.92 -16.56 -4.86
C LEU A 362 0.59 -16.95 -4.20
N ASP A 363 0.65 -17.88 -3.26
CA ASP A 363 -0.51 -18.26 -2.43
C ASP A 363 -0.78 -17.22 -1.33
N VAL A 364 -1.80 -16.40 -1.56
CA VAL A 364 -2.31 -15.39 -0.61
C VAL A 364 -2.81 -15.98 0.71
N GLY A 365 -3.21 -17.25 0.74
CA GLY A 365 -3.57 -17.97 1.97
C GLY A 365 -2.36 -18.34 2.83
N SER A 366 -1.15 -18.26 2.28
CA SER A 366 0.12 -18.48 2.99
C SER A 366 0.79 -17.19 3.48
N PHE A 367 0.20 -16.02 3.23
CA PHE A 367 0.81 -14.74 3.58
C PHE A 367 0.80 -14.54 5.09
N ARG A 368 1.99 -14.23 5.62
CA ARG A 368 2.20 -13.95 7.03
C ARG A 368 1.73 -12.53 7.34
N THR A 369 0.48 -12.38 7.76
CA THR A 369 0.02 -11.10 8.33
C THR A 369 0.82 -10.80 9.59
N LEU A 370 1.33 -9.57 9.68
CA LEU A 370 1.90 -9.01 10.89
C LEU A 370 1.18 -7.69 11.14
N SER A 371 0.57 -7.58 12.32
CA SER A 371 -0.18 -6.42 12.79
C SER A 371 0.23 -6.17 14.24
N ILE A 372 1.20 -5.28 14.45
CA ILE A 372 1.76 -5.00 15.78
C ILE A 372 1.57 -3.54 16.21
N GLY A 373 0.81 -2.77 15.44
CA GLY A 373 0.43 -1.39 15.76
C GLY A 373 1.64 -0.51 16.10
N ASP A 374 1.54 0.22 17.21
CA ASP A 374 2.58 1.16 17.64
C ASP A 374 3.92 0.49 17.98
N LEU A 375 3.95 -0.83 18.26
CA LEU A 375 5.21 -1.57 18.49
C LEU A 375 6.15 -1.53 17.29
N GLY A 376 5.64 -1.34 16.07
CA GLY A 376 6.47 -1.18 14.86
C GLY A 376 7.43 0.02 14.94
N THR A 377 7.07 1.07 15.68
CA THR A 377 7.95 2.22 15.93
C THR A 377 9.10 1.81 16.87
N ASN A 378 8.75 1.22 18.02
CA ASN A 378 9.72 0.74 19.02
C ASN A 378 10.68 -0.31 18.43
N PHE A 379 10.18 -1.17 17.56
CA PHE A 379 10.96 -2.20 16.86
C PHE A 379 12.03 -1.57 15.95
N ASN A 380 11.65 -0.56 15.16
CA ASN A 380 12.56 0.16 14.27
C ASN A 380 13.60 0.98 15.04
N GLU A 381 13.19 1.67 16.11
CA GLU A 381 14.12 2.37 17.01
C GLU A 381 15.11 1.40 17.65
N ARG A 382 14.66 0.21 18.07
CA ARG A 382 15.56 -0.84 18.59
C ARG A 382 16.55 -1.31 17.52
N TRP A 383 16.09 -1.53 16.29
CA TRP A 383 16.95 -1.95 15.18
C TRP A 383 18.03 -0.92 14.85
N ASP A 384 17.69 0.37 14.79
CA ASP A 384 18.66 1.45 14.53
C ASP A 384 19.75 1.49 15.62
N ASN A 385 19.36 1.26 16.88
CA ASN A 385 20.27 1.29 18.03
C ASN A 385 21.14 0.03 18.20
N GLU A 386 20.61 -1.17 17.92
CA GLU A 386 21.30 -2.44 18.20
C GLU A 386 21.92 -3.12 16.97
N ILE A 387 21.40 -2.88 15.76
CA ILE A 387 21.84 -3.54 14.52
C ILE A 387 22.40 -2.54 13.51
N GLY A 388 21.69 -1.43 13.28
CA GLY A 388 22.13 -0.35 12.39
C GLY A 388 23.38 0.40 12.87
N SER A 389 23.72 0.25 14.15
CA SER A 389 24.91 0.86 14.79
C SER A 389 26.16 -0.03 14.80
N LEU A 390 26.04 -1.29 14.38
CA LEU A 390 27.16 -2.24 14.24
C LEU A 390 28.00 -1.87 13.00
N GLY A 391 29.34 -1.98 13.10
CA GLY A 391 30.30 -1.35 12.16
C GLY A 391 31.03 -2.28 11.19
#